data_AF-A0A6L8GIC8-F1
#
_entry.id   AF-A0A6L8GIC8-F1
#
_cell.length_a   1.000
_cell.length_b   1.000
_cell.length_c   1.000
_cell.angle_alpha   90.00
_cell.angle_beta   90.00
_cell.angle_gamma   90.00
#
_symmetry.space_group_name_H-M   'P 1'
#
loop_
_entity.id
_entity.type
_entity.pdbx_description
1 polymer ?
#
loop_
_entity_poly.entity_id
_entity_poly.type
_entity_poly.pdbx_seq_one_letter_code
_entity_poly.pdbx_strand_id
1 'polypeptide(L)'
;MRIAARLGAAAAALVVAAGAAAEATDLIAAVRSGDRAAVATLLDAGADVDARQPDGATALHWAAHHDDLETVQRLLAAGADARAA
;
A
#
# COMPACT_ATOMS: atom_id res chain seq x y z
N MET A 1 -6.23 -27.92 -13.63
CA MET A 1 -7.27 -26.95 -14.05
C MET A 1 -8.14 -26.65 -12.84
N ARG A 2 -8.19 -25.38 -12.40
CA ARG A 2 -9.12 -24.79 -11.40
C ARG A 2 -8.93 -25.26 -9.94
N ILE A 3 -8.93 -24.46 -8.88
CA ILE A 3 -8.96 -23.02 -8.57
C ILE A 3 -8.33 -23.00 -7.17
N ALA A 4 -7.20 -22.32 -6.96
CA ALA A 4 -6.72 -22.04 -5.61
C ALA A 4 -7.54 -20.85 -5.07
N ALA A 5 -8.70 -21.16 -4.51
CA ALA A 5 -9.51 -20.20 -3.77
C ALA A 5 -8.74 -19.87 -2.49
N ARG A 6 -7.96 -18.79 -2.52
CA ARG A 6 -7.48 -18.16 -1.29
C ARG A 6 -8.69 -17.51 -0.65
N LEU A 7 -9.27 -18.25 0.30
CA LEU A 7 -10.22 -17.77 1.28
C LEU A 7 -9.69 -16.44 1.84
N GLY A 8 -10.39 -15.35 1.50
CA GLY A 8 -10.28 -14.10 2.20
C GLY A 8 -10.79 -14.33 3.62
N ALA A 9 -9.89 -14.73 4.51
CA ALA A 9 -10.15 -14.72 5.93
C ALA A 9 -10.08 -13.26 6.37
N ALA A 10 -11.26 -12.69 6.57
CA ALA A 10 -11.47 -11.49 7.34
C ALA A 10 -10.77 -11.64 8.71
N ALA A 11 -9.63 -10.96 8.86
CA ALA A 11 -9.12 -10.59 10.16
C ALA A 11 -9.34 -9.09 10.28
N ALA A 12 -10.43 -8.73 10.94
CA ALA A 12 -10.69 -7.38 11.39
C ALA A 12 -9.55 -6.94 12.33
N ALA A 13 -8.60 -6.17 11.81
CA ALA A 13 -7.78 -5.28 12.60
C ALA A 13 -8.35 -3.87 12.42
N LEU A 14 -9.30 -3.53 13.28
CA LEU A 14 -9.81 -2.18 13.43
C LEU A 14 -8.68 -1.30 13.96
N VAL A 15 -7.94 -0.64 13.08
CA VAL A 15 -7.16 0.54 13.49
C VAL A 15 -8.10 1.73 13.39
N VAL A 16 -8.67 2.10 14.54
CA VAL A 16 -9.25 3.43 14.70
C VAL A 16 -8.08 4.42 14.66
N ALA A 17 -7.86 5.04 13.51
CA ALA A 17 -7.11 6.28 13.43
C ALA A 17 -8.11 7.39 13.08
N ALA A 18 -8.76 7.88 14.14
CA ALA A 18 -9.51 9.13 14.13
C ALA A 18 -8.58 10.27 13.67
N GLY A 19 -9.14 11.20 12.90
CA GLY A 19 -8.41 12.34 12.37
C GLY A 19 -7.66 13.12 13.43
N ALA A 20 -6.38 13.36 13.18
CA ALA A 20 -5.62 14.45 13.74
C ALA A 20 -4.53 14.85 12.73
N ALA A 21 -4.59 16.11 12.30
CA ALA A 21 -3.58 16.76 11.50
C ALA A 21 -2.27 16.86 12.29
N ALA A 22 -1.42 15.85 12.16
CA ALA A 22 0.02 15.89 12.39
C ALA A 22 0.60 14.80 11.49
N GLU A 23 1.24 15.21 10.39
CA GLU A 23 2.04 14.42 9.42
C GLU A 23 2.25 12.91 9.70
N ALA A 24 1.19 12.11 9.67
CA ALA A 24 1.32 10.68 9.48
C ALA A 24 1.47 10.47 7.98
N THR A 25 2.70 10.40 7.49
CA THR A 25 2.97 10.03 6.10
C THR A 25 2.42 8.63 5.88
N ASP A 26 1.28 8.53 5.20
CA ASP A 26 0.78 7.25 4.73
C ASP A 26 1.63 6.74 3.56
N LEU A 27 1.65 5.42 3.35
CA LEU A 27 2.46 4.79 2.30
C LEU A 27 2.13 5.35 0.90
N ILE A 28 0.86 5.71 0.66
CA ILE A 28 0.40 6.24 -0.61
C ILE A 28 0.98 7.65 -0.85
N ALA A 29 1.03 8.48 0.18
CA ALA A 29 1.61 9.81 0.15
C ALA A 29 3.12 9.75 -0.08
N ALA A 30 3.84 8.82 0.56
CA ALA A 30 5.26 8.59 0.32
C ALA A 30 5.56 8.16 -1.13
N VAL A 31 4.75 7.24 -1.68
CA VAL A 31 4.89 6.83 -3.08
C VAL A 31 4.53 7.99 -4.03
N ARG A 32 3.48 8.74 -3.71
CA ARG A 32 3.03 9.87 -4.53
C ARG A 32 4.05 11.02 -4.54
N SER A 33 4.79 11.23 -3.46
CA SER A 33 5.88 12.23 -3.41
C SER A 33 7.20 11.72 -3.99
N GLY A 34 7.32 10.41 -4.24
CA GLY A 34 8.58 9.77 -4.66
C GLY A 34 9.60 9.63 -3.52
N ASP A 35 9.18 9.76 -2.25
CA ASP A 35 10.05 9.62 -1.09
C ASP A 35 10.31 8.13 -0.80
N ARG A 36 11.30 7.59 -1.50
CA ARG A 36 11.71 6.18 -1.38
C ARG A 36 12.20 5.81 0.03
N ALA A 37 12.75 6.76 0.78
CA ALA A 37 13.21 6.51 2.15
C ALA A 37 12.01 6.35 3.09
N ALA A 38 11.00 7.20 2.94
CA ALA A 38 9.73 7.04 3.64
C ALA A 38 9.02 5.75 3.24
N VAL A 39 8.99 5.39 1.95
CA VAL A 39 8.42 4.12 1.48
C VAL A 39 9.08 2.93 2.18
N ALA A 40 10.41 2.87 2.20
CA ALA A 40 11.12 1.77 2.88
C ALA A 40 10.79 1.71 4.38
N THR A 41 10.85 2.86 5.06
CA THR A 41 10.58 2.95 6.50
C THR A 41 9.16 2.50 6.84
N LEU A 42 8.18 2.90 6.04
CA LEU A 42 6.77 2.55 6.25
C LEU A 42 6.50 1.07 5.98
N LEU A 43 7.12 0.50 4.94
CA LEU A 43 7.02 -0.95 4.68
C LEU A 43 7.66 -1.77 5.79
N ASP A 44 8.84 -1.36 6.29
CA ASP A 44 9.51 -2.01 7.42
C ASP A 44 8.71 -1.90 8.73
N ALA A 45 7.95 -0.81 8.89
CA ALA A 45 7.04 -0.61 10.01
C ALA A 45 5.73 -1.42 9.90
N GLY A 46 5.53 -2.17 8.80
CA GLY A 46 4.33 -2.97 8.57
C GLY A 46 3.10 -2.13 8.19
N ALA A 47 3.31 -1.01 7.48
CA ALA A 47 2.21 -0.25 6.90
C ALA A 47 1.32 -1.14 6.02
N ASP A 48 0.02 -0.86 6.01
CA ASP A 48 -0.92 -1.54 5.14
C ASP A 48 -0.61 -1.21 3.67
N VAL A 49 0.00 -2.18 2.98
CA VAL A 49 0.49 -2.03 1.61
C VAL A 49 -0.65 -1.91 0.59
N ASP A 50 -1.82 -2.46 0.91
CA ASP A 50 -3.03 -2.44 0.08
C ASP A 50 -4.04 -1.40 0.56
N ALA A 51 -3.61 -0.46 1.42
CA ALA A 51 -4.40 0.70 1.79
C ALA A 51 -4.90 1.43 0.53
N ARG A 52 -6.14 1.92 0.59
CA ARG A 52 -6.84 2.56 -0.53
C ARG A 52 -7.23 3.99 -0.19
N GLN A 53 -7.05 4.87 -1.17
CA GLN A 53 -7.65 6.20 -1.17
C GLN A 53 -9.16 6.12 -1.47
N PRO A 54 -9.92 7.22 -1.26
CA PRO A 54 -11.36 7.24 -1.53
C PRO A 54 -11.77 6.91 -2.96
N ASP A 55 -10.85 7.07 -3.92
CA ASP A 55 -11.01 6.73 -5.34
C ASP A 55 -10.62 5.28 -5.67
N GLY A 56 -10.15 4.50 -4.68
CA GLY A 56 -9.65 3.14 -4.86
C GLY A 56 -8.14 3.03 -5.12
N ALA A 57 -7.44 4.16 -5.33
CA ALA A 57 -6.02 4.13 -5.65
C ALA A 57 -5.19 3.61 -4.45
N THR A 58 -4.24 2.73 -4.75
CA THR A 58 -3.28 2.17 -3.79
C THR A 58 -1.88 2.72 -4.05
N ALA A 59 -0.94 2.44 -3.15
CA ALA A 59 0.47 2.76 -3.36
C ALA A 59 1.00 2.21 -4.70
N LEU A 60 0.55 1.01 -5.09
CA LEU A 60 0.97 0.38 -6.35
C LEU A 60 0.47 1.13 -7.60
N HIS A 61 -0.75 1.69 -7.55
CA HIS A 61 -1.29 2.52 -8.62
C HIS A 61 -0.43 3.77 -8.85
N TRP A 62 -0.02 4.45 -7.77
CA TRP A 62 0.83 5.64 -7.87
C TRP A 62 2.24 5.31 -8.34
N ALA A 63 2.82 4.20 -7.88
CA ALA A 63 4.13 3.75 -8.37
C ALA A 63 4.11 3.45 -9.88
N ALA A 64 3.05 2.78 -10.36
CA ALA A 64 2.85 2.52 -11.78
C ALA A 64 2.61 3.80 -12.60
N HIS A 65 1.81 4.73 -12.06
CA HIS A 65 1.58 6.04 -12.68
C HIS A 65 2.87 6.86 -12.85
N HIS A 66 3.84 6.70 -11.95
CA HIS A 66 5.15 7.37 -12.00
C HIS A 66 6.22 6.61 -12.79
N ASP A 67 5.91 5.44 -13.36
CA ASP A 67 6.90 4.53 -13.97
C ASP A 67 8.07 4.18 -13.00
N ASP A 68 7.79 4.16 -11.69
CA ASP A 68 8.80 3.87 -10.66
C ASP A 68 8.90 2.37 -10.40
N LEU A 69 9.61 1.67 -11.28
CA LEU A 69 9.81 0.22 -11.21
C LEU A 69 10.42 -0.22 -9.87
N GLU A 70 11.30 0.57 -9.26
CA GLU A 70 11.91 0.20 -7.98
C GLU A 70 10.86 0.18 -6.87
N THR A 71 10.03 1.22 -6.78
CA THR A 71 8.94 1.29 -5.80
C THR A 71 7.91 0.19 -6.04
N VAL A 72 7.56 -0.10 -7.31
CA VAL A 72 6.69 -1.25 -7.66
C VAL A 72 7.26 -2.56 -7.10
N GLN A 73 8.54 -2.83 -7.31
CA GLN A 73 9.16 -4.06 -6.83
C GLN A 73 9.16 -4.15 -5.30
N ARG A 74 9.42 -3.04 -4.60
CA ARG A 74 9.38 -2.99 -3.13
C ARG A 74 7.97 -3.26 -2.59
N LEU A 75 6.95 -2.63 -3.16
CA LEU A 75 5.56 -2.85 -2.77
C LEU A 75 5.13 -4.30 -3.00
N LEU A 76 5.48 -4.90 -4.14
CA LEU A 76 5.20 -6.30 -4.43
C LEU A 76 5.95 -7.26 -3.49
N ALA A 77 7.20 -6.95 -3.15
CA ALA A 77 7.98 -7.71 -2.18
C ALA A 77 7.38 -7.63 -0.77
N ALA A 78 6.77 -6.50 -0.42
CA ALA A 78 6.01 -6.31 0.82
C ALA A 78 4.61 -6.95 0.81
N GLY A 79 4.21 -7.56 -0.32
CA GLY A 79 2.96 -8.32 -0.42
C GLY A 79 1.78 -7.59 -1.06
N ALA A 80 2.00 -6.43 -1.71
CA ALA A 80 0.95 -5.71 -2.42
C ALA A 80 0.22 -6.59 -3.44
N ASP A 81 -1.11 -6.49 -3.48
CA ASP A 81 -1.91 -7.15 -4.50
C ASP A 81 -1.89 -6.35 -5.81
N ALA A 82 -1.20 -6.90 -6.81
CA ALA A 82 -1.19 -6.37 -8.17
C ALA A 82 -2.57 -6.31 -8.84
N ARG A 83 -3.58 -6.95 -8.26
CA ARG A 83 -4.98 -6.93 -8.72
C ARG A 83 -5.88 -6.03 -7.89
N ALA A 84 -5.35 -5.30 -6.91
CA ALA A 84 -6.12 -4.31 -6.18
C ALA A 84 -6.69 -3.29 -7.20
N ALA A 85 -8.02 -3.19 -7.23
CA ALA A 85 -8.80 -2.30 -8.09
C ALA A 85 -9.44 -1.15 -7.32
#